data_AF-A0A7C3R168-F1
#
_entry.id   AF-A0A7C3R168-F1
#
_cell.length_a   1.000
_cell.length_b   1.000
_cell.length_c   1.000
_cell.angle_alpha   90.00
_cell.angle_beta   90.00
_cell.angle_gamma   90.00
#
_symmetry.space_group_name_H-M   'P 1'
#
loop_
_entity.id
_entity.type
_entity.pdbx_description
1 polymer ?
#
loop_
_entity_poly.entity_id
_entity_poly.type
_entity_poly.pdbx_seq_one_letter_code
_entity_poly.pdbx_strand_id
1 'polypeptide(L)'
;MKKKQITLNEYSYLFIGDKDEGKNKAVNKQSFDELEAFVLKNGDSVQFLKIGQNKRHKFIQAQNYVGVIQTKDGTTIEILPKIQNVDEERSKKILIRMLKTLKKSPFK
;
A
#
# COMPACT_ATOMS: atom_id res chain seq x y z
N MET A 1 19.44 11.02 0.64
CA MET A 1 18.10 11.30 1.20
C MET A 1 17.56 10.00 1.81
N LYS A 2 17.05 10.01 3.05
CA LYS A 2 16.51 8.78 3.67
C LYS A 2 15.29 8.32 2.87
N LYS A 3 15.30 7.09 2.37
CA LYS A 3 14.16 6.46 1.70
C LYS A 3 12.99 6.44 2.69
N LYS A 4 11.86 7.05 2.34
CA LYS A 4 10.66 7.09 3.19
C LYS A 4 9.90 5.79 3.02
N GLN A 5 9.75 5.02 4.10
CA GLN A 5 8.91 3.81 4.12
C GLN A 5 7.56 4.16 4.72
N ILE A 6 6.49 3.73 4.07
CA ILE A 6 5.10 3.93 4.48
C ILE A 6 4.44 2.57 4.50
N THR A 7 3.95 2.17 5.67
CA THR A 7 3.27 0.88 5.85
C THR A 7 1.77 1.12 6.04
N LEU A 8 0.95 0.43 5.26
CA LEU A 8 -0.51 0.44 5.37
C LEU A 8 -1.05 -0.98 5.19
N ASN A 9 -2.32 -1.20 5.52
CA ASN A 9 -2.98 -2.48 5.29
C ASN A 9 -3.80 -2.43 3.99
N GLU A 10 -4.16 -3.60 3.45
CA GLU A 10 -5.18 -3.70 2.40
C GLU A 10 -6.44 -2.90 2.79
N TYR A 11 -7.06 -2.23 1.81
CA TYR A 11 -8.22 -1.34 1.97
C TYR A 11 -7.99 -0.04 2.75
N SER A 12 -6.82 0.20 3.35
CA SER A 12 -6.40 1.55 3.75
C SER A 12 -6.07 2.41 2.53
N TYR A 13 -6.09 3.72 2.69
CA TYR A 13 -5.75 4.65 1.61
C TYR A 13 -4.59 5.59 1.93
N LEU A 14 -3.95 6.06 0.87
CA LEU A 14 -2.97 7.14 0.84
C LEU A 14 -3.66 8.44 0.44
N PHE A 15 -3.28 9.54 1.05
CA PHE A 15 -3.77 10.87 0.70
C PHE A 15 -2.67 11.91 0.84
N ILE A 16 -2.82 13.05 0.16
CA ILE A 16 -1.86 14.15 0.26
C ILE A 16 -2.04 14.84 1.62
N GLY A 17 -0.98 14.87 2.42
CA GLY A 17 -1.00 15.55 3.71
C GLY A 17 0.30 15.37 4.50
N ASP A 18 0.31 15.92 5.72
CA ASP A 18 1.49 15.90 6.60
C ASP A 18 1.37 14.89 7.75
N LYS A 19 0.15 14.46 8.10
CA LYS A 19 -0.14 13.59 9.25
C LYS A 19 -1.10 12.47 8.87
N ASP A 20 -0.84 11.28 9.39
CA ASP A 20 -1.69 10.11 9.21
C ASP A 20 -3.09 10.30 9.81
N GLU A 21 -4.09 9.68 9.19
CA GLU A 21 -5.49 9.65 9.65
C GLU A 21 -5.88 8.20 10.01
N GLY A 22 -5.68 7.82 11.27
CA GLY A 22 -5.98 6.48 11.75
C GLY A 22 -5.17 5.41 11.02
N LYS A 23 -5.84 4.60 10.20
CA LYS A 23 -5.21 3.54 9.37
C LYS A 23 -4.72 4.03 8.01
N ASN A 24 -5.04 5.28 7.66
CA ASN A 24 -4.71 5.89 6.37
C ASN A 24 -3.46 6.73 6.50
N LYS A 25 -2.63 6.71 5.47
CA LYS A 25 -1.28 7.26 5.53
C LYS A 25 -1.12 8.50 4.68
N ALA A 26 -0.45 9.50 5.24
CA ALA A 26 -0.16 10.73 4.55
C ALA A 26 1.10 10.60 3.69
N VAL A 27 1.00 11.02 2.43
CA VAL A 27 2.11 11.05 1.46
C VAL A 27 2.35 12.47 0.99
N ASN A 28 3.58 12.73 0.54
CA ASN A 28 3.86 13.99 -0.14
C ASN A 28 3.15 14.00 -1.51
N LYS A 29 2.95 15.20 -2.06
CA LYS A 29 2.27 15.38 -3.34
C LYS A 29 2.95 14.64 -4.50
N GLN A 30 4.29 14.65 -4.55
CA GLN A 30 5.04 14.02 -5.63
C GLN A 30 4.79 12.50 -5.69
N SER A 31 4.93 11.79 -4.58
CA SER A 31 4.69 10.35 -4.53
C SER A 31 3.21 10.02 -4.83
N PHE A 32 2.27 10.87 -4.40
CA PHE A 32 0.86 10.70 -4.72
C PHE A 32 0.60 10.84 -6.22
N ASP A 33 1.11 11.91 -6.85
CA ASP A 33 0.94 12.19 -8.28
C ASP A 33 1.57 11.07 -9.13
N GLU A 34 2.71 10.50 -8.70
CA GLU A 34 3.35 9.36 -9.37
C GLU A 34 2.49 8.09 -9.33
N LEU A 35 1.89 7.77 -8.17
CA LEU A 35 0.99 6.62 -8.03
C LEU A 35 -0.31 6.83 -8.81
N GLU A 36 -0.85 8.04 -8.79
CA GLU A 36 -2.04 8.40 -9.53
C GLU A 36 -1.82 8.24 -11.04
N ALA A 37 -0.73 8.82 -11.56
CA ALA A 37 -0.35 8.68 -12.96
C ALA A 37 -0.14 7.20 -13.33
N PHE A 38 0.42 6.39 -12.43
CA PHE A 38 0.56 4.96 -12.62
C PHE A 38 -0.80 4.26 -12.75
N VAL A 39 -1.74 4.51 -11.84
CA VAL A 39 -3.08 3.91 -11.90
C VAL A 39 -3.82 4.35 -13.17
N LEU A 40 -3.79 5.64 -13.50
CA LEU A 40 -4.43 6.18 -14.71
C LEU A 40 -3.84 5.62 -16.00
N LYS A 41 -2.51 5.47 -16.07
CA LYS A 41 -1.83 4.94 -17.27
C LYS A 41 -2.16 3.47 -17.52
N ASN A 42 -2.35 2.69 -16.47
CA ASN A 42 -2.57 1.25 -16.57
C ASN A 42 -4.06 0.87 -16.57
N GLY A 43 -4.96 1.80 -16.23
CA GLY A 43 -6.41 1.59 -16.28
C GLY A 43 -6.84 0.31 -15.56
N ASP A 44 -7.66 -0.49 -16.22
CA ASP A 44 -8.25 -1.72 -15.66
C ASP A 44 -7.23 -2.85 -15.40
N SER A 45 -5.98 -2.73 -15.89
CA SER A 45 -4.94 -3.73 -15.62
C SER A 45 -4.37 -3.64 -14.20
N VAL A 46 -4.54 -2.49 -13.52
CA VAL A 46 -4.12 -2.31 -12.13
C VAL A 46 -5.35 -2.44 -11.23
N GLN A 47 -5.53 -3.63 -10.66
CA GLN A 47 -6.63 -3.91 -9.73
C GLN A 47 -6.23 -3.75 -8.25
N PHE A 48 -4.96 -3.44 -7.97
CA PHE A 48 -4.41 -3.38 -6.62
C PHE A 48 -4.42 -1.99 -5.98
N LEU A 49 -4.68 -0.94 -6.76
CA LEU A 49 -4.88 0.44 -6.29
C LEU A 49 -6.13 1.02 -6.95
N LYS A 50 -6.89 1.82 -6.19
CA LYS A 50 -8.08 2.50 -6.68
C LYS A 50 -8.05 3.97 -6.31
N ILE A 51 -8.24 4.85 -7.29
CA ILE A 51 -8.41 6.29 -7.03
C ILE A 51 -9.83 6.53 -6.52
N GLY A 52 -9.96 7.37 -5.49
CA GLY A 52 -11.22 7.82 -4.95
C GLY A 52 -11.13 9.26 -4.43
N GLN A 53 -12.27 9.80 -4.01
CA GLN A 53 -12.36 11.12 -3.43
C GLN A 53 -13.38 11.11 -2.29
N ASN A 54 -13.05 11.75 -1.18
CA ASN A 54 -13.99 12.03 -0.09
C ASN A 54 -14.16 13.55 0.08
N LYS A 55 -14.92 13.97 1.10
CA LYS A 55 -15.16 15.40 1.37
C LYS A 55 -13.89 16.22 1.68
N ARG A 56 -12.78 15.56 2.06
CA ARG A 56 -11.53 16.21 2.51
C ARG A 56 -10.45 16.19 1.44
N HIS A 57 -10.23 15.05 0.79
CA HIS A 57 -9.11 14.84 -0.12
C HIS A 57 -9.42 13.78 -1.19
N LYS A 58 -8.65 13.85 -2.27
CA LYS A 58 -8.45 12.73 -3.19
C LYS A 58 -7.55 11.70 -2.51
N PHE A 59 -7.81 10.42 -2.75
CA PHE A 59 -7.05 9.33 -2.14
C PHE A 59 -6.80 8.18 -3.10
N ILE A 60 -5.77 7.38 -2.81
CA ILE A 60 -5.45 6.14 -3.52
C ILE A 60 -5.56 5.00 -2.51
N GLN A 61 -6.55 4.12 -2.70
CA GLN A 61 -6.86 3.02 -1.80
C GLN A 61 -6.21 1.72 -2.27
N ALA A 62 -5.48 1.05 -1.36
CA ALA A 62 -5.00 -0.32 -1.59
C ALA A 62 -6.19 -1.29 -1.72
N GLN A 63 -6.11 -2.24 -2.66
CA GLN A 63 -7.15 -3.25 -2.86
C GLN A 63 -6.61 -4.64 -2.47
N ASN A 64 -6.92 -5.68 -3.25
CA ASN A 64 -6.51 -7.07 -3.01
C ASN A 64 -5.03 -7.28 -3.42
N TYR A 65 -4.11 -6.72 -2.66
CA TYR A 65 -2.68 -6.85 -2.89
C TYR A 65 -1.91 -6.69 -1.60
N VAL A 66 -0.94 -7.58 -1.40
CA VAL A 66 -0.02 -7.56 -0.27
C VAL A 66 1.39 -7.64 -0.84
N GLY A 67 2.24 -6.68 -0.48
CA GLY A 67 3.55 -6.54 -1.10
C GLY A 67 4.13 -5.16 -0.92
N VAL A 68 5.05 -4.78 -1.81
CA VAL A 68 5.78 -3.51 -1.75
C VAL A 68 5.72 -2.82 -3.09
N ILE A 69 5.34 -1.54 -3.09
CA ILE A 69 5.34 -0.65 -4.26
C ILE A 69 6.38 0.43 -4.02
N GLN A 70 7.30 0.63 -4.96
CA GLN A 70 8.30 1.68 -4.87
C GLN A 70 8.06 2.72 -5.96
N THR A 71 7.94 3.99 -5.56
CA THR A 71 7.82 5.14 -6.46
C THR A 71 9.19 5.55 -7.00
N LYS A 72 9.22 6.38 -8.05
CA LYS A 72 10.47 6.77 -8.72
C LYS A 72 11.35 7.64 -7.82
N ASP A 73 10.73 8.42 -6.93
CA ASP A 73 11.41 9.19 -5.89
C ASP A 73 12.04 8.32 -4.79
N GLY A 74 11.82 7.00 -4.83
CA GLY A 74 12.36 6.04 -3.86
C GLY A 74 11.54 5.88 -2.59
N THR A 75 10.34 6.45 -2.51
CA THR A 75 9.37 6.16 -1.44
C THR A 75 8.86 4.73 -1.59
N THR A 76 8.87 3.99 -0.48
CA THR A 76 8.48 2.57 -0.43
C THR A 76 7.15 2.45 0.31
N ILE A 77 6.15 1.90 -0.36
CA ILE A 77 4.81 1.65 0.16
C ILE A 77 4.68 0.16 0.42
N GLU A 78 4.64 -0.23 1.69
CA GLU A 78 4.44 -1.60 2.15
C GLU A 78 2.96 -1.82 2.46
N ILE A 79 2.32 -2.75 1.74
CA ILE A 79 0.91 -3.11 1.94
C ILE A 79 0.86 -4.47 2.65
N LEU A 80 0.33 -4.47 3.88
CA LEU A 80 0.15 -5.63 4.73
C LEU A 80 -1.26 -6.22 4.60
N PRO A 81 -1.46 -7.51 4.89
CA PRO A 81 -2.78 -8.13 4.79
C PRO A 81 -3.77 -7.51 5.79
N LYS A 82 -5.08 -7.56 5.47
CA LYS A 82 -6.17 -7.03 6.31
C LYS A 82 -6.48 -7.81 7.60
N ILE A 83 -5.47 -8.24 8.34
CA ILE A 83 -5.63 -9.01 9.59
C ILE A 83 -5.89 -8.03 10.74
N GLN A 84 -6.98 -8.23 11.47
CA GLN A 84 -7.31 -7.41 12.65
C GLN A 84 -6.54 -7.88 13.89
N ASN A 85 -6.32 -6.96 14.83
CA ASN A 85 -5.76 -7.24 16.17
C ASN A 85 -4.39 -7.95 16.15
N VAL A 86 -3.57 -7.68 15.13
CA VAL A 86 -2.17 -8.10 15.06
C VAL A 86 -1.30 -6.87 14.82
N ASP A 87 -0.14 -6.85 15.49
CA ASP A 87 0.91 -5.88 15.17
C ASP A 87 1.53 -6.18 13.78
N GLU A 88 2.31 -5.21 13.28
CA GLU A 88 2.93 -5.31 11.96
C GLU A 88 3.88 -6.50 11.83
N GLU A 89 4.69 -6.80 12.87
CA GLU A 89 5.63 -7.92 12.83
C GLU A 89 4.92 -9.27 12.73
N ARG A 90 3.88 -9.46 13.53
CA ARG A 90 3.05 -10.66 13.52
C ARG A 90 2.30 -10.79 12.21
N SER A 91 1.80 -9.68 11.65
CA SER A 91 1.18 -9.65 10.32
C SER A 91 2.15 -10.14 9.23
N LYS A 92 3.41 -9.65 9.25
CA LYS A 92 4.47 -10.11 8.34
C LYS A 92 4.79 -11.60 8.52
N LYS A 93 4.91 -12.08 9.76
CA LYS A 93 5.13 -13.52 10.05
C LYS A 93 3.99 -14.38 9.51
N ILE A 94 2.74 -13.94 9.66
CA ILE A 94 1.57 -14.64 9.12
C ILE A 94 1.63 -14.68 7.59
N LEU A 95 1.93 -13.54 6.93
CA LEU A 95 2.07 -13.48 5.48
C LEU A 95 3.12 -14.47 4.97
N ILE A 96 4.31 -14.49 5.57
CA ILE A 96 5.36 -15.44 5.19
C ILE A 96 4.88 -16.88 5.39
N ARG A 97 4.22 -17.19 6.51
CA ARG A 97 3.66 -18.52 6.75
C ARG A 97 2.65 -18.92 5.68
N MET A 98 1.76 -18.01 5.26
CA MET A 98 0.82 -18.25 4.17
C MET A 98 1.53 -18.49 2.82
N LEU A 99 2.57 -17.70 2.52
CA LEU A 99 3.35 -17.89 1.29
C LEU A 99 4.06 -19.25 1.28
N LYS A 100 4.57 -19.73 2.42
CA LYS A 100 5.22 -21.05 2.55
C LYS A 100 4.28 -22.23 2.32
N THR A 101 2.99 -22.08 2.61
CA THR A 101 2.01 -23.17 2.46
C THR A 101 1.46 -23.30 1.03
N LEU A 102 1.83 -22.40 0.11
CA LEU A 102 1.44 -22.51 -1.29
C LEU A 102 2.05 -23.77 -1.94
N LYS A 103 1.24 -24.51 -2.71
CA LYS A 103 1.64 -25.81 -3.33
C LYS A 103 2.95 -25.74 -4.11
N LYS A 104 3.18 -24.63 -4.83
CA LYS A 104 4.39 -24.34 -5.62
C LYS A 104 5.08 -23.07 -5.10
N SER A 105 5.31 -23.00 -3.79
CA SER A 105 6.02 -21.87 -3.19
C SER A 105 7.53 -21.96 -3.44
N PRO A 106 8.21 -20.88 -3.88
CA PRO A 106 9.66 -20.79 -3.87
C PRO A 106 10.23 -20.61 -2.45
N PHE A 107 9.38 -20.49 -1.43
CA PHE A 107 9.75 -20.17 -0.05
C PHE A 107 9.73 -21.39 0.89
N LYS A 108 9.74 -22.61 0.35
CA LYS A 108 9.78 -23.85 1.15
C LYS A 108 11.07 -23.94 1.97
#